data_AF-A0AA40ZVY6-F1
#
_entry.id   AF-A0AA40ZVY6-F1
#
_cell.length_a   1.000
_cell.length_b   1.000
_cell.length_c   1.000
_cell.angle_alpha   90.00
_cell.angle_beta   90.00
_cell.angle_gamma   90.00
#
_symmetry.space_group_name_H-M   'P 1'
#
loop_
_entity.id
_entity.type
_entity.pdbx_description
1 polymer ?
#
loop_
_entity_poly.entity_id
_entity_poly.type
_entity_poly.pdbx_seq_one_letter_code
_entity_poly.pdbx_strand_id
1 'polypeptide(L)'
;MKTRKTLTLLLLAALTLAACKYDDSELWEQVNQNTEELAAQAARIAALEAWQAETNTNIQALQTLLSTTDYITAVTPVVKDGVEVGFTISFLNTPAITIYHGTKGDKGDKGDTPQIGATQADDGNWYWTLNGEFLTDTDGNPIRANGTQGGQGDQGPAGDDAPLPQLATGTKLTEQGVTTDSQNKNIEPDAIYLSVDGGKTWTRVSGEDGEKG
;
A
#
# COMPACT_ATOMS: atom_id res chain seq x y z
N MET A 1 -109.99 -41.63 -43.15
CA MET A 1 -109.49 -41.36 -41.78
C MET A 1 -108.41 -42.33 -41.29
N LYS A 2 -108.48 -43.65 -41.56
CA LYS A 2 -107.50 -44.64 -41.08
C LYS A 2 -106.06 -44.40 -41.57
N THR A 3 -105.85 -44.06 -42.85
CA THR A 3 -104.53 -43.88 -43.47
C THR A 3 -103.76 -42.64 -42.99
N ARG A 4 -104.49 -41.56 -42.66
CA ARG A 4 -103.88 -40.34 -42.08
C ARG A 4 -103.35 -40.61 -40.68
N LYS A 5 -104.11 -41.33 -39.83
CA LYS A 5 -103.70 -41.71 -38.47
C LYS A 5 -102.48 -42.64 -38.45
N THR A 6 -102.36 -43.56 -39.41
CA THR A 6 -101.19 -44.44 -39.54
C THR A 6 -99.95 -43.67 -39.99
N LEU A 7 -100.10 -42.74 -40.94
CA LEU A 7 -99.00 -41.87 -41.36
C LEU A 7 -98.51 -40.93 -40.24
N THR A 8 -99.43 -40.41 -39.40
CA THR A 8 -99.04 -39.59 -38.25
C THR A 8 -98.31 -40.40 -37.18
N LEU A 9 -98.75 -41.64 -36.94
CA LEU A 9 -98.10 -42.53 -35.98
C LEU A 9 -96.69 -42.94 -36.43
N LEU A 10 -96.51 -43.21 -37.73
CA LEU A 10 -95.21 -43.50 -38.33
C LEU A 10 -94.27 -42.30 -38.30
N LEU A 11 -94.78 -41.09 -38.56
CA LEU A 11 -93.98 -39.87 -38.45
C LEU A 11 -93.54 -39.62 -37.00
N LEU A 12 -94.43 -39.84 -36.02
CA LEU A 12 -94.13 -39.65 -34.60
C LEU A 12 -93.13 -40.70 -34.10
N ALA A 13 -93.25 -41.96 -34.54
CA ALA A 13 -92.29 -43.03 -34.25
C ALA A 13 -90.90 -42.75 -34.86
N ALA A 14 -90.85 -42.24 -36.10
CA ALA A 14 -89.60 -41.82 -36.73
C ALA A 14 -88.96 -40.62 -36.02
N LEU A 15 -89.77 -39.68 -35.52
CA LEU A 15 -89.28 -38.56 -34.71
C LEU A 15 -88.71 -39.00 -33.35
N THR A 16 -89.28 -40.05 -32.73
CA THR A 16 -88.77 -40.61 -31.48
C THR A 16 -87.49 -41.42 -31.65
N LEU A 17 -87.29 -42.06 -32.80
CA LEU A 17 -86.06 -42.81 -33.13
C LEU A 17 -84.87 -41.89 -33.48
N ALA A 18 -85.13 -40.69 -33.99
CA ALA A 18 -84.11 -39.67 -34.25
C ALA A 18 -83.69 -38.87 -33.00
N ALA A 19 -84.34 -39.10 -31.85
CA ALA A 19 -84.13 -38.32 -30.62
C ALA A 19 -83.16 -38.95 -29.61
N CYS A 20 -82.53 -40.09 -29.93
CA CYS A 20 -81.45 -40.62 -29.10
C CYS A 20 -80.22 -39.72 -29.23
N LYS A 21 -80.04 -38.82 -28.27
CA LYS A 21 -78.88 -37.93 -28.15
C LYS A 21 -77.63 -38.80 -27.91
N TYR A 22 -76.63 -38.69 -28.79
CA TYR A 22 -75.34 -39.34 -28.60
C TYR A 22 -74.64 -38.68 -27.40
N ASP A 23 -74.24 -39.48 -26.42
CA ASP A 23 -73.51 -39.02 -25.23
C ASP A 23 -72.02 -39.29 -25.42
N ASP A 24 -71.27 -38.25 -25.77
CA ASP A 24 -69.83 -38.26 -26.01
C ASP A 24 -69.03 -37.63 -24.87
N SER A 25 -69.65 -37.46 -23.70
CA SER A 25 -69.04 -36.80 -22.54
C SER A 25 -67.74 -37.46 -22.09
N GLU A 26 -67.69 -38.80 -22.07
CA GLU A 26 -66.49 -39.57 -21.71
C GLU A 26 -65.33 -39.35 -22.70
N LEU A 27 -65.64 -39.17 -23.98
CA LEU A 27 -64.64 -38.90 -25.01
C LEU A 27 -64.06 -37.49 -24.85
N TRP A 28 -64.91 -36.50 -24.55
CA TRP A 28 -64.46 -35.14 -24.24
C TRP A 28 -63.65 -35.07 -22.95
N GLU A 29 -64.00 -35.85 -21.93
CA GLU A 29 -63.22 -35.94 -20.70
C GLU A 29 -61.81 -36.49 -20.95
N GLN A 30 -61.68 -37.58 -21.71
CA GLN A 30 -60.37 -38.10 -22.11
C GLN A 30 -59.57 -37.11 -22.97
N VAL A 31 -60.23 -36.40 -23.90
CA VAL A 31 -59.58 -35.36 -24.72
C VAL A 31 -59.04 -34.23 -23.85
N ASN A 32 -59.81 -33.78 -22.87
CA ASN A 32 -59.37 -32.75 -21.93
C ASN A 32 -58.21 -33.24 -21.07
N GLN A 33 -58.29 -34.45 -20.52
CA GLN A 33 -57.20 -35.06 -19.75
C GLN A 33 -55.91 -35.19 -20.58
N ASN A 34 -56.01 -35.69 -21.82
CA ASN A 34 -54.85 -35.79 -22.71
C ASN A 34 -54.25 -34.41 -23.03
N THR A 35 -55.08 -33.37 -23.13
CA THR A 35 -54.62 -31.99 -23.37
C THR A 35 -53.82 -31.48 -22.17
N GLU A 36 -54.29 -31.75 -20.94
CA GLU A 36 -53.58 -31.38 -19.72
C GLU A 36 -52.26 -32.17 -19.56
N GLU A 37 -52.28 -33.47 -19.83
CA GLU A 37 -51.08 -34.31 -19.82
C GLU A 37 -50.05 -33.86 -20.85
N LEU A 38 -50.49 -33.47 -22.05
CA LEU A 38 -49.62 -32.93 -23.08
C LEU A 38 -48.98 -31.60 -22.64
N ALA A 39 -49.76 -30.72 -21.99
CA ALA A 39 -49.24 -29.47 -21.45
C ALA A 39 -48.21 -29.71 -20.33
N ALA A 40 -48.48 -30.67 -19.44
CA ALA A 40 -47.55 -31.05 -18.37
C ALA A 40 -46.25 -31.66 -18.92
N GLN A 41 -46.36 -32.49 -19.95
CA GLN A 41 -45.19 -33.06 -20.64
C GLN A 41 -44.37 -31.97 -21.34
N ALA A 42 -45.02 -31.02 -22.03
CA ALA A 42 -44.33 -29.89 -22.66
C ALA A 42 -43.57 -29.04 -21.63
N ALA A 43 -44.17 -28.77 -20.47
CA ALA A 43 -43.51 -28.06 -19.38
C ALA A 43 -42.30 -28.85 -18.83
N ARG A 44 -42.42 -30.17 -18.67
CA ARG A 44 -41.31 -31.03 -18.24
C ARG A 44 -40.17 -31.06 -19.26
N ILE A 45 -40.47 -31.11 -20.55
CA ILE A 45 -39.47 -31.07 -21.62
C ILE A 45 -38.72 -29.73 -21.58
N ALA A 46 -39.44 -28.60 -21.49
CA ALA A 46 -38.82 -27.29 -21.39
C ALA A 46 -37.89 -27.18 -20.15
N ALA A 47 -38.29 -27.76 -19.01
CA ALA A 47 -37.45 -27.80 -17.82
C ALA A 47 -36.18 -28.65 -18.02
N LEU A 48 -36.29 -29.78 -18.73
CA LEU A 48 -35.13 -30.63 -19.05
C LEU A 48 -34.17 -29.95 -20.03
N GLU A 49 -34.68 -29.24 -21.03
CA GLU A 49 -33.87 -28.46 -21.97
C GLU A 49 -33.12 -27.33 -21.25
N ALA A 50 -33.78 -26.62 -20.33
CA ALA A 50 -33.14 -25.61 -19.49
C ALA A 50 -32.03 -26.21 -18.60
N TRP A 51 -32.33 -27.34 -17.95
CA TRP A 51 -31.34 -28.03 -17.10
C TRP A 51 -30.14 -28.55 -17.91
N GLN A 52 -30.38 -29.04 -19.13
CA GLN A 52 -29.31 -29.44 -20.05
C GLN A 52 -28.42 -28.25 -20.40
N ALA A 53 -28.99 -27.09 -20.72
CA ALA A 53 -28.24 -25.89 -21.04
C ALA A 53 -27.38 -25.41 -19.86
N GLU A 54 -27.96 -25.42 -18.64
CA GLU A 54 -27.23 -25.09 -17.41
C GLU A 54 -26.08 -26.08 -17.15
N THR A 55 -26.35 -27.38 -17.26
CA THR A 55 -25.34 -28.42 -17.06
C THR A 55 -24.21 -28.30 -18.06
N ASN A 56 -24.51 -28.04 -19.34
CA ASN A 56 -23.50 -27.81 -20.36
C ASN A 56 -22.63 -26.58 -20.07
N THR A 57 -23.22 -25.52 -19.54
CA THR A 57 -22.48 -24.32 -19.10
C THR A 57 -21.54 -24.66 -17.94
N ASN A 58 -22.03 -25.41 -16.96
CA ASN A 58 -21.22 -25.84 -15.81
C ASN A 58 -20.06 -26.76 -16.24
N ILE A 59 -20.29 -27.69 -17.18
CA ILE A 59 -19.24 -28.56 -17.73
C ILE A 59 -18.16 -27.71 -18.40
N GLN A 60 -18.52 -26.71 -19.20
CA GLN A 60 -17.56 -25.82 -19.85
C GLN A 60 -16.76 -24.99 -18.84
N ALA A 61 -17.40 -24.51 -17.77
CA ALA A 61 -16.71 -23.82 -16.68
C ALA A 61 -15.68 -24.72 -15.98
N LEU A 62 -16.04 -25.98 -15.68
CA LEU A 62 -15.14 -26.97 -15.10
C LEU A 62 -13.97 -27.31 -16.03
N GLN A 63 -14.23 -27.50 -17.33
CA GLN A 63 -13.19 -27.71 -18.33
C GLN A 63 -12.23 -26.52 -18.40
N THR A 64 -12.77 -25.31 -18.34
CA THR A 64 -11.96 -24.09 -18.31
C THR A 64 -11.04 -24.08 -17.10
N LEU A 65 -11.58 -24.30 -15.89
CA LEU A 65 -10.78 -24.34 -14.66
C LEU A 65 -9.65 -25.38 -14.71
N LEU A 66 -9.94 -26.58 -15.22
CA LEU A 66 -8.96 -27.65 -15.34
C LEU A 66 -7.88 -27.38 -16.40
N SER A 67 -8.22 -26.62 -17.45
CA SER A 67 -7.28 -26.31 -18.54
C SER A 67 -6.44 -25.06 -18.28
N THR A 68 -6.94 -24.09 -17.52
CA THR A 68 -6.26 -22.80 -17.28
C THR A 68 -5.52 -22.72 -15.96
N THR A 69 -5.91 -23.53 -14.97
CA THR A 69 -5.26 -23.53 -13.66
C THR A 69 -4.03 -24.43 -13.69
N ASP A 70 -2.93 -23.94 -13.13
CA ASP A 70 -1.78 -24.78 -12.86
C ASP A 70 -1.79 -25.27 -11.42
N TYR A 71 -1.34 -26.51 -11.20
CA TYR A 71 -1.30 -27.11 -9.88
C TYR A 71 -0.15 -28.11 -9.76
N ILE A 72 0.26 -28.39 -8.53
CA ILE A 72 1.36 -29.33 -8.25
C ILE A 72 0.89 -30.75 -8.57
N THR A 73 1.62 -31.42 -9.46
CA THR A 73 1.38 -32.81 -9.86
C THR A 73 2.30 -33.79 -9.16
N ALA A 74 3.49 -33.35 -8.76
CA ALA A 74 4.43 -34.16 -8.00
C ALA A 74 5.42 -33.31 -7.19
N VAL A 75 5.90 -33.88 -6.09
CA VAL A 75 7.06 -33.41 -5.35
C VAL A 75 8.03 -34.57 -5.26
N THR A 76 9.22 -34.40 -5.84
CA THR A 76 10.24 -35.47 -5.94
C THR A 76 11.52 -35.04 -5.25
N PRO A 77 12.13 -35.89 -4.40
CA PRO A 77 13.38 -35.54 -3.75
C PRO A 77 14.53 -35.48 -4.75
N VAL A 78 15.41 -34.51 -4.58
CA VAL A 78 16.68 -34.43 -5.31
C VAL A 78 17.75 -35.05 -4.45
N VAL A 79 18.32 -36.16 -4.91
CA VAL A 79 19.34 -36.92 -4.16
C VAL A 79 20.69 -36.74 -4.85
N LYS A 80 21.70 -36.36 -4.08
CA LYS A 80 23.11 -36.29 -4.51
C LYS A 80 23.95 -37.10 -3.54
N ASP A 81 24.75 -38.02 -4.06
CA ASP A 81 25.63 -38.89 -3.25
C ASP A 81 24.88 -39.65 -2.13
N GLY A 82 23.62 -40.03 -2.38
CA GLY A 82 22.76 -40.74 -1.41
C GLY A 82 22.12 -39.84 -0.34
N VAL A 83 22.35 -38.52 -0.39
CA VAL A 83 21.76 -37.53 0.53
C VAL A 83 20.72 -36.69 -0.20
N GLU A 84 19.56 -36.50 0.41
CA GLU A 84 18.54 -35.58 -0.09
C GLU A 84 19.00 -34.12 0.06
N VAL A 85 19.16 -33.43 -1.06
CA VAL A 85 19.66 -32.05 -1.13
C VAL A 85 18.59 -31.05 -1.56
N GLY A 86 17.35 -31.49 -1.81
CA GLY A 86 16.24 -30.60 -2.15
C GLY A 86 15.03 -31.36 -2.68
N PHE A 87 14.11 -30.61 -3.30
CA PHE A 87 12.91 -31.13 -3.95
C PHE A 87 12.70 -30.47 -5.32
N THR A 88 12.32 -31.27 -6.31
CA THR A 88 11.76 -30.80 -7.57
C THR A 88 10.23 -30.86 -7.49
N ILE A 89 9.58 -29.71 -7.65
CA ILE A 89 8.13 -29.55 -7.69
C ILE A 89 7.72 -29.48 -9.16
N SER A 90 6.89 -30.43 -9.59
CA SER A 90 6.33 -30.48 -10.93
C SER A 90 4.92 -29.90 -10.93
N PHE A 91 4.60 -29.16 -11.99
CA PHE A 91 3.28 -28.58 -12.19
C PHE A 91 2.60 -29.25 -13.40
N LEU A 92 1.30 -29.00 -13.58
CA LEU A 92 0.56 -29.53 -14.73
C LEU A 92 1.02 -28.86 -16.03
N ASN A 93 1.13 -27.53 -16.01
CA ASN A 93 1.35 -26.71 -17.20
C ASN A 93 2.70 -25.96 -17.17
N THR A 94 3.12 -25.46 -16.01
CA THR A 94 4.40 -24.72 -15.88
C THR A 94 5.57 -25.69 -15.77
N PRO A 95 6.75 -25.34 -16.29
CA PRO A 95 7.96 -26.11 -16.05
C PRO A 95 8.22 -26.35 -14.55
N ALA A 96 8.74 -27.53 -14.23
CA ALA A 96 9.12 -27.88 -12.87
C ALA A 96 10.18 -26.92 -12.33
N ILE A 97 10.12 -26.67 -11.01
CA ILE A 97 11.14 -25.91 -10.30
C ILE A 97 11.86 -26.83 -9.32
N THR A 98 13.13 -26.53 -9.04
CA THR A 98 13.91 -27.24 -8.03
C THR A 98 14.30 -26.29 -6.92
N ILE A 99 14.00 -26.69 -5.68
CA ILE A 99 14.34 -25.97 -4.46
C ILE A 99 15.35 -26.82 -3.71
N TYR A 100 16.55 -26.29 -3.50
CA TYR A 100 17.59 -26.96 -2.72
C TYR A 100 17.48 -26.60 -1.25
N HIS A 101 17.83 -27.54 -0.37
CA HIS A 101 18.07 -27.26 1.03
C HIS A 101 19.16 -26.19 1.17
N GLY A 102 19.05 -25.34 2.19
CA GLY A 102 20.16 -24.46 2.57
C GLY A 102 21.40 -25.30 2.87
N THR A 103 22.58 -24.78 2.56
CA THR A 103 23.82 -25.42 2.99
C THR A 103 23.83 -25.50 4.50
N LYS A 104 24.16 -26.67 5.05
CA LYS A 104 24.48 -26.78 6.48
C LYS A 104 25.58 -25.76 6.77
N GLY A 105 25.46 -25.01 7.87
CA GLY A 105 26.61 -24.24 8.37
C GLY A 105 27.76 -25.20 8.70
N ASP A 106 28.96 -24.68 8.91
CA ASP A 106 30.18 -25.48 9.16
C ASP A 106 30.04 -26.46 10.35
N LYS A 107 29.01 -26.28 11.19
CA LYS A 107 28.70 -27.11 12.37
C LYS A 107 27.51 -28.06 12.21
N GLY A 108 26.88 -28.12 11.04
CA GLY A 108 25.88 -29.16 10.73
C GLY A 108 24.43 -28.89 11.16
N ASP A 109 24.17 -27.83 11.94
CA ASP A 109 22.82 -27.35 12.32
C ASP A 109 22.34 -26.19 11.42
N LYS A 110 21.10 -25.73 11.64
CA LYS A 110 20.44 -24.60 10.92
C LYS A 110 21.50 -23.53 10.63
N GLY A 111 21.65 -23.16 9.35
CA GLY A 111 22.74 -22.31 8.87
C GLY A 111 23.07 -21.21 9.87
N ASP A 112 24.34 -21.14 10.27
CA ASP A 112 24.82 -20.17 11.25
C ASP A 112 24.54 -18.77 10.70
N THR A 113 23.46 -18.14 11.19
CA THR A 113 23.18 -16.74 10.88
C THR A 113 24.39 -15.94 11.35
N PRO A 114 25.09 -15.23 10.45
CA PRO A 114 26.32 -14.52 10.83
C PRO A 114 26.01 -13.52 11.94
N GLN A 115 26.73 -13.63 13.05
CA GLN A 115 26.61 -12.70 14.17
C GLN A 115 27.59 -11.54 13.95
N ILE A 116 27.06 -10.40 13.53
CA ILE A 116 27.81 -9.14 13.48
C ILE A 116 27.78 -8.49 14.86
N GLY A 117 28.95 -8.19 15.42
CA GLY A 117 29.10 -7.55 16.71
C GLY A 117 30.18 -6.48 16.70
N ALA A 118 30.40 -5.85 17.86
CA ALA A 118 31.54 -4.97 18.10
C ALA A 118 32.19 -5.32 19.44
N THR A 119 33.51 -5.36 19.48
CA THR A 119 34.28 -5.69 20.69
C THR A 119 35.39 -4.66 20.89
N GLN A 120 35.61 -4.25 22.14
CA GLN A 120 36.70 -3.35 22.49
C GLN A 120 38.02 -4.15 22.62
N ALA A 121 39.07 -3.69 21.94
CA ALA A 121 40.41 -4.27 22.09
C ALA A 121 41.21 -3.55 23.19
N ASP A 122 42.41 -4.06 23.50
CA ASP A 122 43.29 -3.53 24.55
C ASP A 122 43.73 -2.08 24.32
N ASP A 123 43.64 -1.59 23.09
CA ASP A 123 43.92 -0.20 22.71
C ASP A 123 42.76 0.77 23.00
N GLY A 124 41.65 0.26 23.54
CA GLY A 124 40.45 1.02 23.87
C GLY A 124 39.54 1.32 22.68
N ASN A 125 39.89 0.89 21.46
CA ASN A 125 39.05 1.05 20.27
C ASN A 125 38.07 -0.12 20.12
N TRP A 126 36.95 0.17 19.45
CA TRP A 126 35.94 -0.83 19.13
C TRP A 126 36.15 -1.32 17.72
N TYR A 127 36.04 -2.63 17.51
CA TYR A 127 36.23 -3.29 16.22
C TYR A 127 35.04 -4.16 15.87
N TRP A 128 34.67 -4.20 14.58
CA TRP A 128 33.61 -5.09 14.10
C TRP A 128 34.06 -6.55 14.18
N THR A 129 33.16 -7.42 14.60
CA THR A 129 33.37 -8.86 14.66
C THR A 129 32.33 -9.62 13.84
N LEU A 130 32.75 -10.74 13.24
CA LEU A 130 31.91 -11.74 12.62
C LEU A 130 32.08 -13.03 13.40
N ASN A 131 31.00 -13.51 14.03
CA ASN A 131 30.99 -14.73 14.85
C ASN A 131 32.04 -14.71 15.99
N GLY A 132 32.35 -13.52 16.51
CA GLY A 132 33.32 -13.33 17.60
C GLY A 132 34.76 -13.12 17.14
N GLU A 133 35.08 -13.28 15.86
CA GLU A 133 36.39 -12.98 15.28
C GLU A 133 36.41 -11.58 14.66
N PHE A 134 37.55 -10.89 14.68
CA PHE A 134 37.65 -9.56 14.07
C PHE A 134 37.44 -9.62 12.56
N LEU A 135 36.57 -8.76 12.06
CA LEU A 135 36.52 -8.47 10.63
C LEU A 135 37.74 -7.64 10.26
N THR A 136 38.48 -8.11 9.26
CA THR A 136 39.68 -7.45 8.77
C THR A 136 39.47 -6.84 7.39
N ASP A 137 40.21 -5.79 7.08
CA ASP A 137 40.34 -5.29 5.72
C ASP A 137 41.19 -6.24 4.84
N THR A 138 41.45 -5.82 3.60
CA THR A 138 42.26 -6.60 2.63
C THR A 138 43.71 -6.79 3.05
N ASP A 139 44.20 -5.97 3.98
CA ASP A 139 45.58 -5.99 4.47
C ASP A 139 45.68 -6.77 5.80
N GLY A 140 44.56 -7.29 6.31
CA GLY A 140 44.49 -8.06 7.54
C GLY A 140 44.33 -7.21 8.81
N ASN A 141 44.08 -5.90 8.69
CA ASN A 141 43.89 -5.04 9.85
C ASN A 141 42.42 -5.07 10.32
N PRO A 142 42.15 -5.17 11.64
CA PRO A 142 40.80 -5.11 12.19
C PRO A 142 40.06 -3.80 11.83
N ILE A 143 38.81 -3.91 11.40
CA ILE A 143 37.98 -2.77 10.98
C ILE A 143 37.39 -2.07 12.23
N ARG A 144 37.75 -0.80 12.43
CA ARG A 144 37.23 0.00 13.54
C ARG A 144 35.74 0.31 13.42
N ALA A 145 35.03 0.15 14.53
CA ALA A 145 33.61 0.46 14.71
C ALA A 145 33.39 1.82 15.42
N ASN A 146 34.43 2.43 15.97
CA ASN A 146 34.37 3.76 16.59
C ASN A 146 35.17 4.80 15.78
N GLY A 147 34.63 6.02 15.68
CA GLY A 147 35.37 7.16 15.14
C GLY A 147 36.46 7.63 16.10
N THR A 148 37.48 8.29 15.55
CA THR A 148 38.39 9.12 16.36
C THR A 148 37.67 10.41 16.74
N GLN A 149 37.81 10.86 17.98
CA GLN A 149 37.41 12.23 18.35
C GLN A 149 38.11 13.19 17.38
N GLY A 150 37.33 13.96 16.61
CA GLY A 150 37.88 14.98 15.72
C GLY A 150 38.69 15.99 16.54
N GLY A 151 39.77 16.50 15.95
CA GLY A 151 40.52 17.60 16.56
C GLY A 151 39.59 18.77 16.87
N GLN A 152 39.87 19.49 17.97
CA GLN A 152 39.19 20.74 18.26
C GLN A 152 39.43 21.68 17.08
N GLY A 153 38.37 22.20 16.46
CA GLY A 153 38.50 23.11 15.33
C GLY A 153 39.34 24.33 15.73
N ASP A 154 40.10 24.85 14.77
CA ASP A 154 40.91 26.05 14.99
C ASP A 154 40.03 27.20 15.49
N GLN A 155 40.54 27.97 16.45
CA GLN A 155 39.86 29.18 16.89
C GLN A 155 39.73 30.12 15.69
N GLY A 156 38.51 30.59 15.42
CA GLY A 156 38.28 31.61 14.40
C GLY A 156 39.10 32.88 14.68
N PRO A 157 39.39 33.69 13.65
CA PRO A 157 40.10 34.95 13.85
C PRO A 157 39.38 35.82 14.89
N ALA A 158 40.14 36.56 15.68
CA ALA A 158 39.58 37.58 16.55
C ALA A 158 38.77 38.58 15.69
N GLY A 159 37.60 38.99 16.19
CA GLY A 159 36.87 40.10 15.57
C GLY A 159 37.66 41.40 15.69
N ASP A 160 37.46 42.33 14.76
CA ASP A 160 38.07 43.66 14.84
C ASP A 160 37.58 44.40 16.11
N ASP A 161 38.50 45.09 16.80
CA ASP A 161 38.16 45.92 17.95
C ASP A 161 37.21 47.05 17.51
N ALA A 162 36.09 47.19 18.22
CA ALA A 162 35.22 48.35 18.04
C ALA A 162 35.93 49.62 18.59
N PRO A 163 35.84 50.77 17.89
CA PRO A 163 36.36 52.02 18.43
C PRO A 163 35.73 52.33 19.80
N LEU A 164 36.54 52.78 20.76
CA LEU A 164 36.07 53.13 22.10
C LEU A 164 35.08 54.31 22.02
N PRO A 165 33.92 54.22 22.70
CA PRO A 165 33.00 55.34 22.77
C PRO A 165 33.64 56.57 23.43
N GLN A 166 33.42 57.75 22.86
CA GLN A 166 33.97 59.02 23.33
C GLN A 166 32.84 59.94 23.82
N LEU A 167 33.08 60.63 24.94
CA LEU A 167 32.18 61.66 25.48
C LEU A 167 32.82 63.05 25.35
N ALA A 168 32.01 64.04 24.98
CA ALA A 168 32.40 65.44 24.95
C ALA A 168 31.23 66.35 25.35
N THR A 169 31.55 67.51 25.93
CA THR A 169 30.58 68.59 26.13
C THR A 169 30.37 69.35 24.82
N GLY A 170 29.21 69.98 24.66
CA GLY A 170 28.92 70.80 23.49
C GLY A 170 29.89 71.97 23.35
N THR A 171 30.32 72.60 24.45
CA THR A 171 31.36 73.64 24.42
C THR A 171 32.64 73.15 23.76
N LYS A 172 33.11 71.96 24.15
CA LYS A 172 34.33 71.36 23.58
C LYS A 172 34.16 71.01 22.10
N LEU A 173 32.99 70.53 21.70
CA LEU A 173 32.70 70.22 20.29
C LEU A 173 32.66 71.47 19.42
N THR A 174 32.01 72.54 19.90
CA THR A 174 31.94 73.83 19.20
C THR A 174 33.33 74.47 19.07
N GLU A 175 34.18 74.38 20.10
CA GLU A 175 35.59 74.80 20.02
C GLU A 175 36.38 74.02 18.96
N GLN A 176 36.02 72.76 18.71
CA GLN A 176 36.61 71.91 17.68
C GLN A 176 35.97 72.09 16.30
N GLY A 177 35.03 73.02 16.14
CA GLY A 177 34.35 73.30 14.88
C GLY A 177 33.23 72.31 14.52
N VAL A 178 32.84 71.43 15.44
CA VAL A 178 31.68 70.55 15.29
C VAL A 178 30.45 71.34 15.74
N THR A 179 29.64 71.78 14.78
CA THR A 179 28.48 72.67 15.04
C THR A 179 27.14 71.98 14.96
N THR A 180 27.07 70.75 14.45
CA THR A 180 25.83 69.96 14.40
C THR A 180 26.03 68.53 14.88
N ASP A 181 24.97 67.94 15.44
CA ASP A 181 24.92 66.56 15.90
C ASP A 181 24.58 65.57 14.76
N SER A 182 24.51 64.28 15.09
CA SER A 182 24.18 63.19 14.14
C SER A 182 22.78 63.30 13.52
N GLN A 183 21.91 64.18 14.04
CA GLN A 183 20.59 64.50 13.51
C GLN A 183 20.58 65.86 12.80
N ASN A 184 21.75 66.45 12.53
CA ASN A 184 21.93 67.78 11.94
C ASN A 184 21.34 68.93 12.79
N LYS A 185 21.13 68.74 14.09
CA LYS A 185 20.74 69.83 15.01
C LYS A 185 21.96 70.55 15.52
N ASN A 186 21.84 71.84 15.84
CA ASN A 186 22.96 72.60 16.40
C ASN A 186 23.44 71.98 17.73
N ILE A 187 24.76 72.00 17.95
CA ILE A 187 25.36 71.56 19.21
C ILE A 187 25.02 72.58 20.31
N GLU A 188 24.43 72.10 21.40
CA GLU A 188 24.13 72.91 22.58
C GLU A 188 25.33 72.92 23.54
N PRO A 189 25.88 74.08 23.93
CA PRO A 189 27.14 74.16 24.70
C PRO A 189 27.15 73.36 26.02
N ASP A 190 26.02 73.33 26.72
CA ASP A 190 25.84 72.68 28.03
C ASP A 190 25.45 71.19 27.95
N ALA A 191 25.25 70.66 26.73
CA ALA A 191 24.88 69.26 26.52
C ALA A 191 26.10 68.31 26.49
N ILE A 192 25.84 67.02 26.74
CA ILE A 192 26.81 65.93 26.62
C ILE A 192 26.50 65.11 25.38
N TYR A 193 27.53 64.78 24.62
CA TYR A 193 27.46 64.02 23.38
C TYR A 193 28.32 62.76 23.44
N LEU A 194 27.84 61.70 22.80
CA LEU A 194 28.51 60.41 22.64
C LEU A 194 28.86 60.18 21.16
N SER A 195 30.09 59.77 20.90
CA SER A 195 30.53 59.22 19.60
C SER A 195 30.93 57.76 19.75
N VAL A 196 30.49 56.92 18.81
CA VAL A 196 30.81 55.48 18.75
C VAL A 196 31.57 55.10 17.48
N ASP A 197 31.96 56.08 16.67
CA ASP A 197 32.61 55.90 15.36
C ASP A 197 33.98 56.60 15.30
N GLY A 198 34.59 56.82 16.47
CA GLY A 198 35.90 57.47 16.60
C GLY A 198 35.86 58.99 16.47
N GLY A 199 34.76 59.63 16.88
CA GLY A 199 34.62 61.09 16.92
C GLY A 199 34.07 61.70 15.63
N LYS A 200 33.59 60.88 14.68
CA LYS A 200 33.10 61.36 13.38
C LYS A 200 31.67 61.89 13.50
N THR A 201 30.81 61.18 14.23
CA THR A 201 29.44 61.61 14.53
C THR A 201 29.22 61.67 16.03
N TRP A 202 28.37 62.61 16.44
CA TRP A 202 28.08 62.91 17.84
C TRP A 202 26.59 62.93 18.07
N THR A 203 26.10 62.10 18.99
CA THR A 203 24.68 62.05 19.36
C THR A 203 24.51 62.65 20.75
N ARG A 204 23.58 63.61 20.90
CA ARG A 204 23.25 64.17 22.21
C ARG A 204 22.71 63.08 23.12
N VAL A 205 23.29 62.94 24.31
CA VAL A 205 22.86 61.96 25.33
C VAL A 205 22.41 62.63 26.63
N SER A 206 22.59 63.94 26.78
CA SER A 206 21.96 64.70 27.85
C SER A 206 20.52 65.10 27.48
N GLY A 207 19.63 65.11 28.47
CA GLY A 207 18.27 65.64 28.31
C GLY A 207 18.25 67.13 27.95
N GLU A 208 17.11 67.60 27.44
CA GLU A 208 16.90 69.01 27.08
C GLU A 208 16.67 69.91 28.31
N ASP A 209 16.16 69.35 29.42
CA ASP A 209 15.97 70.08 30.68
C ASP A 209 16.15 69.15 31.89
N GLY A 210 16.98 69.54 32.85
CA GLY A 210 17.12 68.87 34.15
C GLY A 210 16.00 69.20 35.15
N GLU A 211 14.99 69.98 34.76
CA GLU A 211 13.99 70.53 35.70
C GLU A 211 12.80 69.60 36.02
N LYS A 212 12.82 68.33 35.59
CA LYS A 212 11.84 67.30 36.01
C LYS A 212 12.50 65.99 36.48
N GLY A 213 13.61 66.10 37.20
CA GLY A 213 14.27 65.01 37.93
C GLY A 213 14.39 65.33 39.41
#